data_AF-A0A950AZ51-F1
#
_entry.id   AF-A0A950AZ51-F1
#
_cell.length_a   1.000
_cell.length_b   1.000
_cell.length_c   1.000
_cell.angle_alpha   90.00
_cell.angle_beta   90.00
_cell.angle_gamma   90.00
#
_symmetry.space_group_name_H-M   'P 1'
#
loop_
_entity.id
_entity.type
_entity.pdbx_description
1 polymer ?
#
loop_
_entity_poly.entity_id
_entity_poly.type
_entity_poly.pdbx_seq_one_letter_code
_entity_poly.pdbx_strand_id
1 'polypeptide(L)'
;MRDARQGTTAFGLIIVMAAATTAARGDAEEEIPFADCPAAVQKTMQDESKGAKIDSVYKETEHGETTYWASVVIGGKDYEIGIAEDGTLTDLKLGGDVDEIRFSDCPAAVQKTILEESKAVGIGDVGKETKFGITIYGAVVPFGGKTYEIKVAEDGTLTEKKLLLEEDEVDLSACPAAVQKTLREQARGGDIGEITRALGVVRPVYMVDVEIDGKSYFLEVSEDGLLISKSLED
;
A
#
# COMPACT_ATOMS: atom_id res chain seq x y z
N MET A 1 -22.44 25.57 -29.41
CA MET A 1 -22.82 24.48 -28.50
C MET A 1 -21.94 23.28 -28.81
N ARG A 2 -20.85 23.12 -28.06
CA ARG A 2 -19.99 21.93 -28.13
C ARG A 2 -20.22 21.18 -26.83
N ASP A 3 -20.71 19.97 -27.02
CA ASP A 3 -21.11 19.01 -26.02
C ASP A 3 -19.84 18.51 -25.29
N ALA A 4 -19.67 18.91 -24.03
CA ALA A 4 -18.60 18.44 -23.18
C ALA A 4 -19.08 17.21 -22.44
N ARG A 5 -18.82 16.02 -23.03
CA ARG A 5 -18.88 14.77 -22.28
C ARG A 5 -17.76 14.80 -21.24
N GLN A 6 -18.09 15.21 -20.02
CA GLN A 6 -17.26 14.93 -18.85
C GLN A 6 -17.33 13.42 -18.64
N GLY A 7 -16.26 12.71 -19.00
CA GLY A 7 -16.06 11.34 -18.58
C GLY A 7 -15.80 11.35 -17.09
N THR A 8 -16.79 10.95 -16.31
CA THR A 8 -16.64 10.68 -14.88
C THR A 8 -15.80 9.41 -14.75
N THR A 9 -14.47 9.55 -14.72
CA THR A 9 -13.59 8.44 -14.34
C THR A 9 -13.73 8.29 -12.83
N ALA A 10 -14.50 7.29 -12.40
CA ALA A 10 -14.58 6.91 -10.99
C ALA A 10 -13.25 6.27 -10.60
N PHE A 11 -12.39 7.03 -9.93
CA PHE A 11 -11.21 6.48 -9.27
C PHE A 11 -11.70 5.90 -7.94
N GLY A 12 -11.78 4.58 -7.84
CA GLY A 12 -12.05 3.90 -6.58
C GLY A 12 -11.00 4.29 -5.54
N LEU A 13 -11.44 4.68 -4.36
CA LEU A 13 -10.56 5.16 -3.29
C LEU A 13 -9.86 3.96 -2.64
N ILE A 14 -8.78 3.49 -3.24
CA ILE A 14 -7.88 2.54 -2.58
C ILE A 14 -6.99 3.34 -1.62
N ILE A 15 -7.42 3.47 -0.36
CA ILE A 15 -6.54 3.90 0.71
C ILE A 15 -5.55 2.76 0.96
N VAL A 16 -4.42 2.81 0.26
CA VAL A 16 -3.28 1.96 0.57
C VAL A 16 -2.72 2.47 1.90
N MET A 17 -3.20 1.88 3.00
CA MET A 17 -2.40 1.76 4.21
C MET A 17 -1.02 1.29 3.75
N ALA A 18 0.01 2.09 4.03
CA ALA A 18 1.38 1.68 3.83
C ALA A 18 1.63 0.48 4.76
N ALA A 19 1.34 -0.73 4.27
CA ALA A 19 2.18 -1.86 4.54
C ALA A 19 3.56 -1.45 4.02
N ALA A 20 4.56 -1.50 4.88
CA ALA A 20 5.93 -1.38 4.44
C ALA A 20 6.12 -2.38 3.30
N THR A 21 6.43 -1.88 2.11
CA THR A 21 6.68 -2.70 0.92
C THR A 21 7.93 -3.52 1.17
N THR A 22 7.76 -4.76 1.62
CA THR A 22 8.68 -5.85 1.30
C THR A 22 8.28 -6.38 -0.08
N ALA A 23 9.31 -6.63 -0.89
CA ALA A 23 9.20 -7.00 -2.28
C ALA A 23 8.41 -8.28 -2.46
N ALA A 24 7.58 -8.32 -3.52
CA ALA A 24 6.76 -9.45 -3.88
C ALA A 24 7.62 -10.70 -4.20
N ARG A 25 7.80 -11.56 -3.21
CA ARG A 25 7.89 -13.01 -3.42
C ARG A 25 6.53 -13.54 -2.99
N GLY A 26 5.76 -14.08 -3.93
CA GLY A 26 4.38 -14.49 -3.69
C GLY A 26 4.27 -15.62 -2.67
N ASP A 27 4.20 -15.25 -1.40
CA ASP A 27 3.76 -16.11 -0.30
C ASP A 27 2.32 -15.72 0.01
N ALA A 28 1.39 -16.44 -0.62
CA ALA A 28 -0.03 -16.17 -0.50
C ALA A 28 -0.51 -16.38 0.95
N GLU A 29 -1.27 -15.43 1.49
CA GLU A 29 -2.06 -15.63 2.69
C GLU A 29 -3.00 -16.84 2.49
N GLU A 30 -2.78 -17.91 3.25
CA GLU A 30 -3.59 -19.13 3.19
C GLU A 30 -4.59 -19.11 4.34
N GLU A 31 -5.90 -19.01 4.04
CA GLU A 31 -6.93 -19.18 5.07
C GLU A 31 -6.95 -20.63 5.55
N ILE A 32 -6.77 -20.84 6.85
CA ILE A 32 -6.71 -22.16 7.46
C ILE A 32 -7.72 -22.29 8.61
N PRO A 33 -8.21 -23.51 8.89
CA PRO A 33 -8.97 -23.76 10.12
C PRO A 33 -8.12 -23.45 11.36
N PHE A 34 -8.72 -22.81 12.37
CA PHE A 34 -8.07 -22.58 13.67
C PHE A 34 -7.49 -23.88 14.29
N ALA A 35 -8.15 -25.02 14.06
CA ALA A 35 -7.70 -26.33 14.54
C ALA A 35 -6.39 -26.82 13.89
N ASP A 36 -6.04 -26.29 12.72
CA ASP A 36 -4.83 -26.65 11.97
C ASP A 36 -3.61 -25.79 12.38
N CYS A 37 -3.82 -24.77 13.22
CA CYS A 37 -2.73 -24.00 13.80
C CYS A 37 -1.89 -24.83 14.80
N PRO A 38 -0.59 -24.55 14.98
CA PRO A 38 0.21 -25.15 16.05
C PRO A 38 -0.42 -24.94 17.44
N ALA A 39 -0.24 -25.89 18.34
CA ALA A 39 -0.85 -25.84 19.67
C ALA A 39 -0.46 -24.59 20.48
N ALA A 40 0.76 -24.09 20.30
CA ALA A 40 1.23 -22.86 20.94
C ALA A 40 0.51 -21.62 20.37
N VAL A 41 0.33 -21.57 19.06
CA VAL A 41 -0.45 -20.52 18.36
C VAL A 41 -1.90 -20.53 18.82
N GLN A 42 -2.55 -21.70 18.83
CA GLN A 42 -3.93 -21.84 19.29
C GLN A 42 -4.13 -21.30 20.71
N LYS A 43 -3.20 -21.63 21.60
CA LYS A 43 -3.24 -21.16 22.99
C LYS A 43 -3.13 -19.63 23.07
N THR A 44 -2.16 -19.05 22.37
CA THR A 44 -1.95 -17.59 22.39
C THR A 44 -3.13 -16.84 21.76
N MET A 45 -3.68 -17.33 20.65
CA MET A 45 -4.89 -16.75 20.04
C MET A 45 -6.08 -16.73 20.99
N GLN A 46 -6.29 -17.82 21.74
CA GLN A 46 -7.38 -17.92 22.72
C GLN A 46 -7.17 -17.00 23.93
N ASP A 47 -5.93 -16.89 24.41
CA ASP A 47 -5.60 -16.01 25.52
C ASP A 47 -5.78 -14.52 25.12
N GLU A 48 -5.30 -14.14 23.93
CA GLU A 48 -5.35 -12.77 23.44
C GLU A 48 -6.74 -12.34 22.92
N SER A 49 -7.55 -13.28 22.43
CA SER A 49 -8.94 -13.00 22.05
C SER A 49 -9.83 -12.67 23.25
N LYS A 50 -9.38 -12.93 24.48
CA LYS A 50 -10.11 -12.64 25.73
C LYS A 50 -11.53 -13.23 25.74
N GLY A 51 -11.67 -14.40 25.12
CA GLY A 51 -12.95 -15.11 24.98
C GLY A 51 -13.86 -14.58 23.86
N ALA A 52 -13.38 -13.65 23.03
CA ALA A 52 -14.05 -13.28 21.78
C ALA A 52 -14.00 -14.44 20.78
N LYS A 53 -14.95 -14.46 19.85
CA LYS A 53 -14.96 -15.39 18.72
C LYS A 53 -13.81 -15.02 17.77
N ILE A 54 -13.06 -16.04 17.34
CA ILE A 54 -12.12 -15.95 16.22
C ILE A 54 -12.92 -16.18 14.95
N ASP A 55 -12.90 -15.19 14.04
CA ASP A 55 -13.73 -15.18 12.84
C ASP A 55 -13.05 -15.88 11.66
N SER A 56 -11.77 -15.61 11.45
CA SER A 56 -10.93 -16.26 10.44
C SER A 56 -9.49 -16.34 10.93
N VAL A 57 -8.73 -17.28 10.34
CA VAL A 57 -7.30 -17.44 10.58
C VAL A 57 -6.57 -17.58 9.25
N TYR A 58 -5.50 -16.83 9.08
CA TYR A 58 -4.63 -16.88 7.91
C TYR A 58 -3.23 -17.28 8.32
N LYS A 59 -2.54 -17.98 7.43
CA LYS A 59 -1.13 -18.30 7.54
C LYS A 59 -0.39 -17.55 6.44
N GLU A 60 0.63 -16.82 6.85
CA GLU A 60 1.54 -16.12 5.97
C GLU A 60 2.95 -16.68 6.21
N THR A 61 3.75 -16.83 5.16
CA THR A 61 5.14 -17.29 5.32
C THR A 61 6.03 -16.41 4.48
N GLU A 62 6.66 -15.41 5.09
CA GLU A 62 7.52 -14.48 4.37
C GLU A 62 8.99 -14.77 4.73
N HIS A 63 9.87 -14.86 3.73
CA HIS A 63 11.31 -15.10 3.94
C HIS A 63 11.66 -16.34 4.81
N GLY A 64 10.76 -17.34 4.83
CA GLY A 64 10.93 -18.56 5.63
C GLY A 64 10.48 -18.43 7.09
N GLU A 65 9.89 -17.30 7.48
CA GLU A 65 9.25 -17.07 8.77
C GLU A 65 7.73 -17.16 8.63
N THR A 66 7.10 -18.04 9.40
CA THR A 66 5.63 -18.21 9.36
C THR A 66 4.95 -17.43 10.48
N THR A 67 3.97 -16.61 10.10
CA THR A 67 3.08 -15.88 11.00
C THR A 67 1.63 -16.32 10.79
N TYR A 68 0.91 -16.49 11.90
CA TYR A 68 -0.50 -16.83 11.92
C TYR A 68 -1.30 -15.60 12.35
N TRP A 69 -2.22 -15.14 11.49
CA TRP A 69 -3.06 -13.98 11.72
C TRP A 69 -4.49 -14.40 12.05
N ALA A 70 -5.08 -13.87 13.11
CA ALA A 70 -6.47 -14.13 13.47
C ALA A 70 -7.28 -12.85 13.60
N SER A 71 -8.47 -12.82 12.99
CA SER A 71 -9.43 -11.72 13.14
C SER A 71 -10.39 -12.01 14.29
N VAL A 72 -10.53 -11.06 15.22
CA VAL A 72 -11.37 -11.18 16.42
C VAL A 72 -12.06 -9.86 16.78
N VAL A 73 -13.27 -9.91 17.31
CA VAL A 73 -13.98 -8.73 17.83
C VAL A 73 -13.89 -8.66 19.35
N ILE A 74 -13.00 -7.83 19.89
CA ILE A 74 -12.80 -7.67 21.34
C ILE A 74 -13.45 -6.38 21.81
N GLY A 75 -14.52 -6.49 22.61
CA GLY A 75 -15.21 -5.31 23.16
C GLY A 75 -15.85 -4.42 22.08
N GLY A 76 -16.33 -5.03 21.00
CA GLY A 76 -16.98 -4.32 19.88
C GLY A 76 -16.01 -3.63 18.92
N LYS A 77 -14.75 -4.06 18.89
CA LYS A 77 -13.76 -3.58 17.92
C LYS A 77 -13.04 -4.76 17.29
N ASP A 78 -12.79 -4.68 16.00
CA ASP A 78 -12.03 -5.67 15.25
C ASP A 78 -10.54 -5.57 15.58
N TYR A 79 -9.91 -6.72 15.75
CA TYR A 79 -8.48 -6.87 15.98
C TYR A 79 -7.94 -7.99 15.08
N GLU A 80 -6.75 -7.77 14.57
CA GLU A 80 -5.89 -8.80 13.99
C GLU A 80 -4.81 -9.18 15.00
N ILE A 81 -4.66 -10.48 15.24
CA ILE A 81 -3.66 -11.04 16.16
C ILE A 81 -2.66 -11.82 15.32
N GLY A 82 -1.42 -11.34 15.22
CA GLY A 82 -0.31 -12.02 14.56
C GLY A 82 0.53 -12.80 15.58
N ILE A 83 0.79 -14.07 15.30
CA ILE A 83 1.50 -14.99 16.21
C ILE A 83 2.50 -15.82 15.41
N ALA A 84 3.75 -15.86 15.88
CA ALA A 84 4.79 -16.71 15.30
C ALA A 84 4.52 -18.20 15.59
N GLU A 85 5.11 -19.10 14.80
CA GLU A 85 4.89 -20.55 14.92
C GLU A 85 5.14 -21.13 16.33
N ASP A 86 6.05 -20.54 17.10
CA ASP A 86 6.36 -20.95 18.48
C ASP A 86 5.34 -20.47 19.55
N GLY A 87 4.31 -19.73 19.12
CA GLY A 87 3.27 -19.16 19.96
C GLY A 87 3.58 -17.75 20.50
N THR A 88 4.69 -17.14 20.09
CA THR A 88 5.02 -15.75 20.45
C THR A 88 4.04 -14.80 19.77
N LEU A 89 3.36 -13.95 20.55
CA LEU A 89 2.57 -12.85 20.02
C LEU A 89 3.49 -11.84 19.32
N THR A 90 3.36 -11.71 18.00
CA THR A 90 4.12 -10.72 17.21
C THR A 90 3.34 -9.42 17.10
N ASP A 91 2.02 -9.52 16.93
CA ASP A 91 1.16 -8.39 16.61
C ASP A 91 -0.21 -8.50 17.28
N LEU A 92 -0.70 -7.37 17.79
CA LEU A 92 -2.10 -7.18 18.17
C LEU A 92 -2.52 -5.83 17.60
N LYS A 93 -3.08 -5.86 16.38
CA LYS A 93 -3.48 -4.68 15.63
C LYS A 93 -4.98 -4.53 15.74
N LEU A 94 -5.48 -3.30 15.87
CA LEU A 94 -6.90 -3.03 15.66
C LEU A 94 -7.17 -3.11 14.15
N GLY A 95 -8.09 -3.97 13.72
CA GLY A 95 -8.57 -4.07 12.34
C GLY A 95 -9.27 -2.77 11.95
N GLY A 96 -8.97 -2.24 10.76
CA GLY A 96 -9.49 -0.98 10.29
C GLY A 96 -10.60 -1.19 9.26
N ASP A 97 -11.86 -1.05 9.68
CA ASP A 97 -12.94 -0.78 8.73
C ASP A 97 -12.76 0.65 8.21
N VAL A 98 -12.53 0.78 6.90
CA VAL A 98 -12.54 2.08 6.21
C VAL A 98 -13.95 2.31 5.67
N ASP A 99 -14.68 3.24 6.27
CA ASP A 99 -15.96 3.69 5.73
C ASP A 99 -15.71 4.69 4.60
N GLU A 100 -16.26 4.46 3.40
CA GLU A 100 -16.35 5.53 2.39
C GLU A 100 -17.54 6.44 2.69
N ILE A 101 -17.27 7.71 2.99
CA ILE A 101 -18.30 8.73 3.22
C ILE A 101 -18.16 9.86 2.21
N ARG A 102 -19.23 10.60 1.95
CA ARG A 102 -19.13 11.80 1.10
C ARG A 102 -18.28 12.85 1.79
N PHE A 103 -17.48 13.59 1.02
CA PHE A 103 -16.76 14.76 1.55
C PHE A 103 -17.67 15.75 2.31
N SER A 104 -18.92 15.93 1.84
CA SER A 104 -19.92 16.78 2.50
C SER A 104 -20.30 16.33 3.91
N ASP A 105 -20.12 15.05 4.21
CA ASP A 105 -20.52 14.42 5.46
C ASP A 105 -19.36 14.41 6.47
N CYS A 106 -18.17 14.84 6.07
CA CYS A 106 -17.01 15.01 6.94
C CYS A 106 -17.21 16.18 7.94
N PRO A 107 -16.55 16.18 9.11
CA PRO A 107 -16.53 17.32 10.01
C PRO A 107 -16.04 18.61 9.32
N ALA A 108 -16.56 19.77 9.72
CA ALA A 108 -16.22 21.06 9.08
C ALA A 108 -14.71 21.37 9.11
N ALA A 109 -14.01 20.97 10.17
CA ALA A 109 -12.56 21.16 10.30
C ALA A 109 -11.79 20.29 9.29
N VAL A 110 -12.20 19.03 9.12
CA VAL A 110 -11.66 18.12 8.09
C VAL A 110 -11.91 18.70 6.70
N GLN A 111 -13.14 19.14 6.41
CA GLN A 111 -13.49 19.73 5.11
C GLN A 111 -12.59 20.91 4.76
N LYS A 112 -12.39 21.82 5.72
CA LYS A 112 -11.53 22.99 5.55
C LYS A 112 -10.10 22.60 5.18
N THR A 113 -9.49 21.69 5.92
CA THR A 113 -8.09 21.30 5.71
C THR A 113 -7.91 20.61 4.36
N ILE A 114 -8.79 19.66 4.00
CA ILE A 114 -8.67 18.97 2.70
C ILE A 114 -8.83 19.97 1.54
N LEU A 115 -9.75 20.96 1.64
CA LEU A 115 -9.89 22.01 0.62
C LEU A 115 -8.66 22.92 0.51
N GLU A 116 -8.05 23.30 1.63
CA GLU A 116 -6.84 24.14 1.65
C GLU A 116 -5.65 23.42 1.00
N GLU A 117 -5.52 22.12 1.24
CA GLU A 117 -4.44 21.28 0.75
C GLU A 117 -4.63 20.81 -0.70
N SER A 118 -5.88 20.57 -1.12
CA SER A 118 -6.25 20.20 -2.49
C SER A 118 -6.39 21.40 -3.43
N LYS A 119 -6.39 22.63 -2.90
CA LYS A 119 -6.72 23.87 -3.65
C LYS A 119 -8.11 23.83 -4.29
N ALA A 120 -9.08 23.28 -3.56
CA ALA A 120 -10.49 23.21 -3.94
C ALA A 120 -10.77 22.43 -5.24
N VAL A 121 -9.94 21.44 -5.57
CA VAL A 121 -10.22 20.49 -6.66
C VAL A 121 -11.29 19.49 -6.18
N GLY A 122 -12.22 19.11 -7.06
CA GLY A 122 -13.40 18.30 -6.72
C GLY A 122 -13.07 17.04 -5.93
N ILE A 123 -13.42 17.06 -4.64
CA ILE A 123 -13.24 15.95 -3.70
C ILE A 123 -14.50 15.10 -3.78
N GLY A 124 -14.34 13.81 -4.07
CA GLY A 124 -15.42 12.84 -4.10
C GLY A 124 -15.68 12.24 -2.72
N ASP A 125 -15.54 10.92 -2.63
CA ASP A 125 -15.64 10.19 -1.38
C ASP A 125 -14.33 10.29 -0.59
N VAL A 126 -14.47 10.18 0.73
CA VAL A 126 -13.42 10.30 1.73
C VAL A 126 -13.49 9.04 2.59
N GLY A 127 -12.38 8.34 2.73
CA GLY A 127 -12.30 7.21 3.63
C GLY A 127 -12.21 7.70 5.06
N LYS A 128 -13.01 7.12 5.95
CA LYS A 128 -13.02 7.40 7.37
C LYS A 128 -12.59 6.14 8.09
N GLU A 129 -11.50 6.26 8.85
CA GLU A 129 -10.99 5.18 9.67
C GLU A 129 -11.03 5.64 11.13
N THR A 130 -11.54 4.80 12.03
CA THR A 130 -11.53 5.10 13.47
C THR A 130 -10.76 4.03 14.23
N LYS A 131 -9.58 4.39 14.74
CA LYS A 131 -8.68 3.48 15.45
C LYS A 131 -8.33 4.03 16.84
N PHE A 132 -8.58 3.24 17.89
CA PHE A 132 -8.34 3.65 19.29
C PHE A 132 -9.04 4.95 19.71
N GLY A 133 -10.19 5.29 19.11
CA GLY A 133 -10.90 6.55 19.38
C GLY A 133 -10.27 7.76 18.67
N ILE A 134 -9.32 7.52 17.78
CA ILE A 134 -8.75 8.50 16.87
C ILE A 134 -9.41 8.27 15.51
N THR A 135 -10.13 9.27 15.01
CA THR A 135 -10.72 9.23 13.68
C THR A 135 -9.81 9.96 12.69
N ILE A 136 -9.42 9.30 11.61
CA ILE A 136 -8.67 9.86 10.48
C ILE A 136 -9.54 9.80 9.22
N TYR A 137 -9.49 10.86 8.44
CA TYR A 137 -10.17 11.02 7.16
C TYR A 137 -9.12 11.09 6.05
N GLY A 138 -9.22 10.20 5.05
CA GLY A 138 -8.32 10.09 3.92
C GLY A 138 -9.00 10.48 2.61
N ALA A 139 -8.39 11.38 1.85
CA ALA A 139 -8.86 11.78 0.52
C ALA A 139 -7.73 11.66 -0.51
N VAL A 140 -8.02 11.03 -1.65
CA VAL A 140 -7.13 11.03 -2.81
C VAL A 140 -7.57 12.15 -3.74
N VAL A 141 -6.68 13.12 -3.98
CA VAL A 141 -7.00 14.31 -4.76
C VAL A 141 -5.97 14.57 -5.86
N PRO A 142 -6.40 14.88 -7.09
CA PRO A 142 -5.49 15.36 -8.13
C PRO A 142 -5.14 16.83 -7.87
N PHE A 143 -3.86 17.16 -7.85
CA PHE A 143 -3.35 18.52 -7.73
C PHE A 143 -2.11 18.72 -8.61
N GLY A 144 -2.18 19.68 -9.53
CA GLY A 144 -1.03 20.06 -10.37
C GLY A 144 -0.51 18.93 -11.29
N GLY A 145 -1.40 18.07 -11.79
CA GLY A 145 -1.03 16.94 -12.66
C GLY A 145 -0.46 15.73 -11.91
N LYS A 146 -0.62 15.69 -10.59
CA LYS A 146 -0.18 14.63 -9.69
C LYS A 146 -1.33 14.21 -8.77
N THR A 147 -1.28 13.00 -8.24
CA THR A 147 -2.29 12.49 -7.30
C THR A 147 -1.70 12.48 -5.90
N TYR A 148 -2.41 13.01 -4.91
CA TYR A 148 -1.98 13.02 -3.52
C TYR A 148 -2.99 12.32 -2.64
N GLU A 149 -2.52 11.54 -1.68
CA GLU A 149 -3.28 11.12 -0.51
C GLU A 149 -3.11 12.18 0.58
N ILE A 150 -4.22 12.66 1.12
CA ILE A 150 -4.27 13.60 2.23
C ILE A 150 -5.01 12.92 3.39
N LYS A 151 -4.36 12.80 4.55
CA LYS A 151 -4.99 12.34 5.78
C LYS A 151 -5.13 13.46 6.78
N VAL A 152 -6.30 13.54 7.41
CA VAL A 152 -6.67 14.59 8.35
C VAL A 152 -7.34 13.97 9.57
N ALA A 153 -6.93 14.35 10.78
CA ALA A 153 -7.62 13.95 12.00
C ALA A 153 -8.99 14.64 12.13
N GLU A 154 -9.88 14.09 12.96
CA GLU A 154 -11.25 14.61 13.18
C GLU A 154 -11.31 16.12 13.53
N ASP A 155 -10.29 16.62 14.21
CA ASP A 155 -10.17 18.03 14.61
C ASP A 155 -9.66 18.96 13.49
N GLY A 156 -9.38 18.42 12.30
CA GLY A 156 -8.87 19.13 11.14
C GLY A 156 -7.34 19.16 11.04
N THR A 157 -6.60 18.53 11.94
CA THR A 157 -5.13 18.47 11.85
C THR A 157 -4.70 17.64 10.65
N LEU A 158 -3.89 18.22 9.75
CA LEU A 158 -3.25 17.49 8.67
C LEU A 158 -2.23 16.50 9.25
N THR A 159 -2.48 15.21 9.09
CA THR A 159 -1.58 14.15 9.58
C THR A 159 -0.66 13.62 8.49
N GLU A 160 -1.11 13.61 7.23
CA GLU A 160 -0.30 13.17 6.10
C GLU A 160 -0.67 13.90 4.82
N LYS A 161 0.34 14.18 3.99
CA LYS A 161 0.17 14.53 2.59
C LYS A 161 1.23 13.79 1.79
N LYS A 162 0.81 12.69 1.15
CA LYS A 162 1.68 11.79 0.41
C LYS A 162 1.41 11.94 -1.08
N LEU A 163 2.46 12.13 -1.87
CA LEU A 163 2.36 12.01 -3.33
C LEU A 163 2.17 10.54 -3.68
N LEU A 164 1.06 10.20 -4.33
CA LEU A 164 0.86 8.89 -4.93
C LEU A 164 1.51 8.91 -6.31
N LEU A 165 2.55 8.10 -6.46
CA LEU A 165 3.16 7.86 -7.75
C LEU A 165 2.28 6.85 -8.46
N GLU A 166 1.73 7.22 -9.61
CA GLU A 166 1.17 6.23 -10.52
C GLU A 166 2.34 5.45 -11.11
N GLU A 167 2.29 4.14 -10.89
CA GLU A 167 3.22 3.15 -11.40
C GLU A 167 2.51 2.37 -12.48
N ASP A 168 3.08 2.38 -13.68
CA ASP A 168 2.58 1.56 -14.79
C ASP A 168 3.69 0.62 -15.24
N GLU A 169 3.34 -0.64 -15.49
CA GLU A 169 4.19 -1.56 -16.21
C GLU A 169 4.41 -1.08 -17.65
N VAL A 170 5.66 -1.11 -18.08
CA VAL A 170 6.04 -0.71 -19.43
C VAL A 170 6.98 -1.72 -20.04
N ASP A 171 6.71 -2.13 -21.28
CA ASP A 171 7.65 -2.96 -22.01
C ASP A 171 8.99 -2.23 -22.18
N LEU A 172 10.12 -2.97 -22.12
CA LEU A 172 11.45 -2.43 -22.43
C LEU A 172 11.45 -1.71 -23.79
N SER A 173 10.71 -2.22 -24.77
CA SER A 173 10.61 -1.61 -26.10
C SER A 173 9.88 -0.26 -26.12
N ALA A 174 8.99 -0.02 -25.17
CA ALA A 174 8.23 1.22 -24.99
C ALA A 174 8.98 2.27 -24.15
N CYS A 175 10.03 1.86 -23.44
CA CYS A 175 10.88 2.78 -22.68
C CYS A 175 11.65 3.74 -23.62
N PRO A 176 11.99 4.97 -23.16
CA PRO A 176 12.86 5.87 -23.92
C PRO A 176 14.17 5.19 -24.33
N ALA A 177 14.70 5.54 -25.50
CA ALA A 177 15.90 4.89 -26.05
C ALA A 177 17.12 4.99 -25.10
N ALA A 178 17.20 6.08 -24.32
CA ALA A 178 18.26 6.25 -23.32
C ALA A 178 18.11 5.28 -22.13
N VAL A 179 16.89 5.07 -21.64
CA VAL A 179 16.56 4.07 -20.61
C VAL A 179 16.89 2.67 -21.11
N GLN A 180 16.43 2.32 -22.33
CA GLN A 180 16.71 1.02 -22.94
C GLN A 180 18.20 0.71 -23.02
N LYS A 181 18.99 1.72 -23.41
CA LYS A 181 20.44 1.60 -23.51
C LYS A 181 21.04 1.31 -22.14
N THR A 182 20.70 2.11 -21.13
CA THR A 182 21.25 1.96 -19.78
C THR A 182 20.88 0.61 -19.16
N LEU A 183 19.62 0.17 -19.29
CA LEU A 183 19.19 -1.12 -18.77
C LEU A 183 19.95 -2.29 -19.43
N ARG A 184 20.07 -2.29 -20.76
CA ARG A 184 20.86 -3.32 -21.48
C ARG A 184 22.33 -3.32 -21.08
N GLU A 185 22.92 -2.14 -20.86
CA GLU A 185 24.31 -2.00 -20.39
C GLU A 185 24.47 -2.53 -18.96
N GLN A 186 23.54 -2.23 -18.06
CA GLN A 186 23.61 -2.66 -16.66
C GLN A 186 23.31 -4.14 -16.46
N ALA A 187 22.40 -4.71 -17.25
CA ALA A 187 22.07 -6.14 -17.22
C ALA A 187 23.21 -7.02 -17.72
N ARG A 188 24.17 -6.48 -18.48
CA ARG A 188 25.34 -7.22 -19.01
C ARG A 188 24.97 -8.49 -19.79
N GLY A 189 23.83 -8.48 -20.47
CA GLY A 189 23.30 -9.62 -21.21
C GLY A 189 22.53 -10.63 -20.36
N GLY A 190 22.35 -10.37 -19.07
CA GLY A 190 21.39 -11.06 -18.21
C GLY A 190 19.95 -10.60 -18.44
N ASP A 191 19.03 -11.23 -17.74
CA ASP A 191 17.60 -11.02 -17.92
C ASP A 191 17.17 -9.69 -17.30
N ILE A 192 16.34 -8.95 -18.05
CA ILE A 192 15.70 -7.71 -17.59
C ILE A 192 14.25 -8.08 -17.28
N GLY A 193 13.87 -7.93 -16.01
CA GLY A 193 12.53 -8.22 -15.54
C GLY A 193 11.49 -7.19 -15.98
N GLU A 194 10.36 -7.21 -15.29
CA GLU A 194 9.29 -6.25 -15.49
C GLU A 194 9.76 -4.83 -15.16
N ILE A 195 9.45 -3.88 -16.02
CA ILE A 195 9.85 -2.49 -15.83
C ILE A 195 8.63 -1.71 -15.35
N THR A 196 8.73 -1.16 -14.15
CA THR A 196 7.73 -0.27 -13.59
C THR A 196 8.15 1.17 -13.82
N ARG A 197 7.29 1.97 -14.43
CA ARG A 197 7.51 3.41 -14.60
C ARG A 197 6.71 4.16 -13.53
N ALA A 198 7.41 4.80 -12.60
CA ALA A 198 6.83 5.73 -11.63
C ALA A 198 6.94 7.18 -12.13
N LEU A 199 5.84 7.94 -12.06
CA LEU A 199 5.87 9.39 -12.34
C LEU A 199 6.50 10.17 -11.17
N GLY A 200 7.82 10.25 -11.12
CA GLY A 200 8.56 11.00 -10.10
C GLY A 200 8.21 12.49 -10.02
N VAL A 201 8.59 13.16 -8.92
CA VAL A 201 8.26 14.57 -8.62
C VAL A 201 8.64 15.53 -9.75
N VAL A 202 9.68 15.21 -10.53
CA VAL A 202 10.19 16.06 -11.61
C VAL A 202 10.18 15.35 -12.96
N ARG A 203 10.54 14.06 -12.99
CA ARG A 203 10.61 13.23 -14.19
C ARG A 203 10.27 11.77 -13.87
N PRO A 204 9.81 10.98 -14.86
CA PRO A 204 9.60 9.54 -14.69
C PRO A 204 10.89 8.83 -14.28
N VAL A 205 10.73 7.82 -13.42
CA VAL A 205 11.76 6.87 -13.02
C VAL A 205 11.30 5.48 -13.46
N TYR A 206 12.21 4.72 -14.03
CA TYR A 206 12.01 3.35 -14.48
C TYR A 206 12.74 2.43 -13.51
N MET A 207 11.99 1.50 -12.93
CA MET A 207 12.43 0.58 -11.90
C MET A 207 12.36 -0.83 -12.45
N VAL A 208 13.39 -1.64 -12.24
CA VAL A 208 13.44 -3.01 -12.76
C VAL A 208 14.45 -3.86 -12.03
N ASP A 209 14.09 -5.12 -11.83
CA ASP A 209 15.03 -6.16 -11.40
C ASP A 209 15.77 -6.75 -12.59
N VAL A 210 17.09 -6.85 -12.46
CA VAL A 210 17.94 -7.50 -13.45
C VAL A 210 18.73 -8.64 -12.83
N GLU A 211 18.75 -9.79 -13.48
CA GLU A 211 19.60 -10.90 -13.07
C GLU A 211 20.99 -10.78 -13.70
N ILE A 212 22.03 -10.76 -12.86
CA ILE A 212 23.43 -10.70 -13.31
C ILE A 212 24.21 -11.77 -12.56
N ASP A 213 24.72 -12.75 -13.30
CA ASP A 213 25.52 -13.86 -12.75
C ASP A 213 24.82 -14.60 -11.59
N GLY A 214 23.49 -14.81 -11.70
CA GLY A 214 22.68 -15.49 -10.69
C GLY A 214 22.34 -14.66 -9.46
N LYS A 215 22.45 -13.32 -9.55
CA LYS A 215 22.07 -12.37 -8.49
C LYS A 215 21.08 -11.35 -9.03
N SER A 216 20.02 -11.07 -8.27
CA SER A 216 19.06 -10.00 -8.60
C SER A 216 19.62 -8.64 -8.19
N TYR A 217 19.46 -7.64 -9.05
CA TYR A 217 19.74 -6.25 -8.72
C TYR A 217 18.53 -5.39 -9.09
N PHE A 218 18.05 -4.63 -8.12
CA PHE A 218 17.06 -3.58 -8.36
C PHE A 218 17.75 -2.34 -8.94
N LEU A 219 17.29 -1.88 -10.11
CA LEU A 219 17.80 -0.69 -10.79
C LEU A 219 16.74 0.41 -10.83
N GLU A 220 17.16 1.64 -10.59
CA GLU A 220 16.36 2.83 -10.90
C GLU A 220 17.06 3.66 -11.98
N VAL A 221 16.35 4.00 -13.04
CA VAL A 221 16.86 4.78 -14.17
C VAL A 221 15.92 5.94 -14.46
N SER A 222 16.46 7.15 -14.51
CA SER A 222 15.70 8.32 -14.97
C SER A 222 15.31 8.20 -16.44
N GLU A 223 14.24 8.90 -16.86
CA GLU A 223 13.87 9.07 -18.28
C GLU A 223 15.04 9.49 -19.20
N ASP A 224 15.99 10.23 -18.61
CA ASP A 224 17.37 10.51 -18.99
C ASP A 224 18.22 9.44 -19.66
N GLY A 225 17.99 8.21 -19.20
CA GLY A 225 19.01 7.16 -19.17
C GLY A 225 20.06 7.28 -18.05
N LEU A 226 19.97 8.25 -17.13
CA LEU A 226 20.87 8.28 -15.97
C LEU A 226 20.47 7.17 -14.98
N LEU A 227 21.40 6.27 -14.67
CA LEU A 227 21.27 5.31 -13.58
C LEU A 227 21.26 6.05 -12.24
N ILE A 228 20.12 6.00 -11.54
CA ILE A 228 19.91 6.62 -10.24
C ILE A 228 20.44 5.71 -9.14
N SER A 229 20.05 4.43 -9.16
CA SER A 229 20.46 3.44 -8.17
C SER A 229 20.68 2.06 -8.80
N LYS A 230 21.50 1.25 -8.15
CA LYS A 230 21.70 -0.17 -8.41
C LYS A 230 21.98 -0.85 -7.09
N SER A 231 21.04 -1.67 -6.63
CA SER A 231 21.10 -2.32 -5.32
C SER A 231 21.07 -3.83 -5.52
N LEU A 232 21.90 -4.58 -4.79
CA LEU A 232 21.80 -6.03 -4.76
C LEU A 232 20.60 -6.39 -3.88
N GLU A 233 19.75 -7.30 -4.34
CA GLU A 233 18.66 -7.85 -3.54
C GLU A 233 19.12 -9.16 -2.86
N ASP A 234 18.66 -9.36 -1.61
CA ASP A 234 19.02 -10.49 -0.75
C ASP A 234 18.19 -11.75 -1.02
#